data_AF-A0A1J9REP6-F1
#
_entry.id   AF-A0A1J9REP6-F1
#
_cell.length_a   1.000
_cell.length_b   1.000
_cell.length_c   1.000
_cell.angle_alpha   90.00
_cell.angle_beta   90.00
_cell.angle_gamma   90.00
#
_symmetry.space_group_name_H-M   'P 1'
#
loop_
_entity.id
_entity.type
_entity.pdbx_description
1 polymer ?
#
loop_
_entity_poly.entity_id
_entity_poly.type
_entity_poly.pdbx_seq_one_letter_code
_entity_poly.pdbx_strand_id
1 'polypeptide(L)'
;MLQLSEFEHAYAPPILVLLFECPKHIAKQRHLTRDLEGREADDEAMFEKRYSEYVLENDGIVSAYKQRGLLVGVDTGVGLEDAWKRLFCTIRALEHDAFHHVAKSVEL
;
A
#
# COMPACT_ATOMS: atom_id res chain seq x y z
N MET A 1 7.73 -13.42 -5.24
CA MET A 1 7.89 -13.93 -3.85
C MET A 1 9.31 -13.75 -3.30
N LEU A 2 10.38 -13.93 -4.09
CA LEU A 2 11.77 -13.75 -3.64
C LEU A 2 12.01 -12.41 -2.93
N GLN A 3 11.55 -11.30 -3.48
CA GLN A 3 11.74 -9.97 -2.90
C GLN A 3 11.16 -9.80 -1.49
N LEU A 4 10.02 -10.45 -1.18
CA LEU A 4 9.38 -10.40 0.13
C LEU A 4 10.21 -11.18 1.16
N SER A 5 10.54 -12.43 0.85
CA SER A 5 11.31 -13.30 1.75
C SER A 5 12.73 -12.79 1.98
N GLU A 6 13.38 -12.25 0.94
CA GLU A 6 14.73 -11.69 1.05
C GLU A 6 14.77 -10.45 1.94
N PHE A 7 13.80 -9.54 1.78
CA PHE A 7 13.71 -8.34 2.64
C PHE A 7 13.45 -8.71 4.10
N GLU A 8 12.46 -9.57 4.37
CA GLU A 8 12.13 -9.97 5.75
C GLU A 8 13.28 -10.74 6.41
N HIS A 9 14.03 -11.55 5.65
CA HIS A 9 15.19 -12.27 6.17
C HIS A 9 16.39 -11.36 6.45
N ALA A 10 16.66 -10.39 5.57
CA ALA A 10 17.79 -9.48 5.72
C ALA A 10 17.55 -8.40 6.79
N TYR A 11 16.30 -8.02 7.01
CA TYR A 11 15.94 -6.91 7.91
C TYR A 11 15.00 -7.39 9.02
N ALA A 12 13.69 -7.33 8.79
CA ALA A 12 12.67 -7.77 9.73
C ALA A 12 11.31 -7.93 9.03
N PRO A 13 10.40 -8.76 9.58
CA PRO A 13 9.01 -8.78 9.16
C PRO A 13 8.32 -7.42 9.38
N PRO A 14 7.44 -6.97 8.47
CA PRO A 14 6.70 -5.74 8.67
C PRO A 14 5.64 -5.92 9.77
N ILE A 15 5.40 -4.84 10.52
CA ILE A 15 4.29 -4.75 11.49
C ILE A 15 2.96 -4.36 10.84
N LEU A 16 3.02 -3.74 9.65
CA LEU A 16 1.88 -3.24 8.89
C LEU A 16 2.29 -3.08 7.42
N VAL A 17 1.38 -3.40 6.50
CA VAL A 17 1.54 -3.17 5.05
C VAL A 17 0.35 -2.37 4.54
N LEU A 18 0.62 -1.21 3.94
CA LEU A 18 -0.41 -0.34 3.36
C LEU A 18 -0.55 -0.63 1.87
N LEU A 19 -1.75 -0.95 1.42
CA LEU A 19 -2.11 -1.08 0.01
C LEU A 19 -2.91 0.14 -0.43
N PHE A 20 -2.33 0.97 -1.29
CA PHE A 20 -3.03 2.11 -1.88
C PHE A 20 -3.82 1.68 -3.10
N GLU A 21 -5.12 1.51 -2.91
CA GLU A 21 -6.04 1.06 -3.95
C GLU A 21 -6.46 2.28 -4.77
N CYS A 22 -6.26 2.21 -6.09
CA CYS A 22 -6.61 3.28 -7.00
C CYS A 22 -7.19 2.69 -8.28
N PRO A 23 -8.37 3.16 -8.75
CA PRO A 23 -8.89 2.76 -10.05
C PRO A 23 -7.89 3.08 -11.18
N LYS A 24 -7.67 2.13 -12.10
CA LYS A 24 -6.70 2.25 -13.20
C LYS A 24 -6.81 3.59 -13.95
N HIS A 25 -8.02 4.02 -14.29
CA HIS A 25 -8.24 5.24 -15.05
C HIS A 25 -7.79 6.50 -14.29
N ILE A 26 -7.98 6.55 -12.97
CA ILE A 26 -7.50 7.65 -12.11
C ILE A 26 -5.98 7.61 -12.02
N ALA A 27 -5.40 6.42 -11.79
CA ALA A 27 -3.95 6.25 -11.76
C ALA A 27 -3.30 6.67 -13.09
N LYS A 28 -3.92 6.32 -14.22
CA LYS A 28 -3.49 6.72 -15.56
C LYS A 28 -3.54 8.22 -15.75
N GLN A 29 -4.66 8.84 -15.41
CA GLN A 29 -4.81 10.30 -15.48
C GLN A 29 -3.71 10.98 -14.66
N ARG A 30 -3.50 10.58 -13.41
CA ARG A 30 -2.45 11.13 -12.54
C ARG A 30 -1.05 10.88 -13.08
N HIS A 31 -0.81 9.75 -13.72
CA HIS A 31 0.47 9.43 -14.35
C HIS A 31 0.78 10.36 -15.52
N LEU A 32 -0.21 10.62 -16.38
CA LEU A 32 -0.03 11.46 -17.58
C LEU A 32 0.03 12.96 -17.26
N THR A 33 -0.55 13.38 -16.13
CA THR A 33 -0.56 14.79 -15.73
C THR A 33 0.51 15.12 -14.67
N ARG A 34 1.39 14.17 -14.32
CA ARG A 34 2.43 14.45 -13.32
C ARG A 34 3.53 15.27 -13.98
N ASP A 35 3.67 16.51 -13.53
CA ASP A 35 4.75 17.39 -13.96
C ASP A 35 5.90 17.24 -12.97
N LEU A 36 6.80 16.29 -13.26
CA LEU A 36 7.96 15.97 -12.44
C LEU A 36 9.21 16.02 -13.31
N GLU A 37 10.24 16.72 -12.82
CA GLU A 37 11.56 16.75 -13.47
C GLU A 37 12.15 15.33 -13.58
N GLY A 38 12.65 14.97 -14.76
CA GLY A 38 13.18 13.64 -15.08
C GLY A 38 12.13 12.58 -15.41
N ARG A 39 10.86 12.99 -15.58
CA ARG A 39 9.71 12.14 -15.90
C ARG A 39 8.94 12.62 -17.14
N GLU A 40 9.58 13.44 -17.97
CA GLU A 40 9.00 14.07 -19.15
C GLU A 40 8.56 13.05 -20.23
N ALA A 41 9.11 11.83 -20.17
CA ALA A 41 8.80 10.73 -21.09
C ALA A 41 7.69 9.78 -20.57
N ASP A 42 7.01 10.11 -19.47
CA ASP A 42 5.88 9.31 -19.00
C ASP A 42 4.69 9.44 -19.97
N ASP A 43 4.49 8.40 -20.76
CA ASP A 43 3.43 8.31 -21.75
C ASP A 43 2.44 7.17 -21.45
N GLU A 44 1.41 7.08 -22.29
CA GLU A 44 0.37 6.07 -22.15
C GLU A 44 0.92 4.64 -22.29
N ALA A 45 1.88 4.41 -23.21
CA ALA A 45 2.45 3.09 -23.44
C ALA A 45 3.25 2.61 -22.22
N MET A 46 4.03 3.50 -21.60
CA MET A 46 4.78 3.23 -20.39
C MET A 46 3.86 2.96 -19.20
N PHE A 47 2.76 3.70 -19.07
CA PHE A 47 1.74 3.43 -18.05
C PHE A 47 1.16 2.03 -18.20
N GLU A 48 0.70 1.66 -19.41
CA GLU A 48 0.06 0.35 -19.63
C GLU A 48 1.02 -0.80 -19.34
N LYS A 49 2.28 -0.67 -19.76
CA LYS A 49 3.33 -1.64 -19.42
C LYS A 49 3.50 -1.78 -17.91
N ARG A 50 3.74 -0.68 -17.20
CA ARG A 50 3.93 -0.70 -15.73
C ARG A 50 2.70 -1.21 -14.98
N TYR A 51 1.50 -0.86 -15.45
CA TYR A 51 0.27 -1.33 -14.83
C TYR A 51 0.09 -2.84 -15.02
N SER A 52 0.43 -3.39 -16.18
CA SER A 52 0.39 -4.83 -16.42
C SER A 52 1.38 -5.60 -15.55
N GLU A 53 2.61 -5.09 -15.40
CA GLU A 53 3.63 -5.64 -14.50
C GLU A 53 3.15 -5.58 -13.05
N TYR A 54 2.60 -4.45 -12.61
CA TYR A 54 2.01 -4.29 -11.27
C TYR A 54 0.93 -5.34 -10.99
N VAL A 55 -0.04 -5.52 -11.88
CA VAL A 55 -1.13 -6.49 -11.67
C VAL A 55 -0.57 -7.92 -11.60
N LEU A 56 0.39 -8.26 -12.45
CA LEU A 56 0.98 -9.59 -12.52
C LEU A 56 1.82 -9.91 -11.27
N GLU A 57 2.65 -8.98 -10.83
CA GLU A 57 3.66 -9.23 -9.79
C GLU A 57 3.13 -8.99 -8.37
N ASN A 58 2.20 -8.06 -8.21
CA ASN A 58 1.76 -7.62 -6.87
C ASN A 58 0.74 -8.57 -6.24
N ASP A 59 0.00 -9.36 -7.02
CA ASP A 59 -1.08 -10.24 -6.50
C ASP A 59 -0.57 -11.24 -5.45
N GLY A 60 0.62 -11.82 -5.68
CA GLY A 60 1.25 -12.74 -4.73
C GLY A 60 1.68 -12.06 -3.42
N ILE A 61 2.14 -10.80 -3.49
CA ILE A 61 2.55 -10.01 -2.32
C ILE A 61 1.32 -9.64 -1.49
N VAL A 62 0.28 -9.13 -2.15
CA VAL A 62 -0.99 -8.76 -1.52
C VAL A 62 -1.62 -9.97 -0.83
N SER A 63 -1.69 -11.11 -1.51
CA SER A 63 -2.25 -12.34 -0.94
C SER A 63 -1.48 -12.81 0.30
N ALA A 64 -0.14 -12.79 0.27
CA ALA A 64 0.68 -13.21 1.39
C ALA A 64 0.47 -12.36 2.65
N TYR A 65 0.44 -11.03 2.52
CA TYR A 65 0.22 -10.14 3.67
C TYR A 65 -1.24 -10.11 4.14
N LYS A 66 -2.19 -10.27 3.23
CA LYS A 66 -3.61 -10.40 3.57
C LYS A 66 -3.87 -11.62 4.43
N GLN A 67 -3.29 -12.78 4.09
CA GLN A 67 -3.41 -14.01 4.89
C GLN A 67 -2.81 -13.88 6.30
N ARG A 68 -1.79 -13.03 6.46
CA ARG A 68 -1.14 -12.74 7.75
C ARG A 68 -1.87 -11.68 8.59
N GLY A 69 -2.94 -11.07 8.06
CA GLY A 69 -3.64 -9.98 8.74
C GLY A 69 -2.85 -8.68 8.84
N LEU A 70 -1.77 -8.53 8.07
CA LEU A 70 -0.89 -7.36 8.10
C LEU A 70 -1.26 -6.30 7.05
N LEU A 71 -2.15 -6.63 6.13
CA LEU A 71 -2.51 -5.77 4.99
C LEU A 71 -3.70 -4.87 5.31
N VAL A 72 -3.53 -3.57 5.07
CA VAL A 72 -4.58 -2.55 5.18
C VAL A 72 -4.75 -1.85 3.84
N GLY A 73 -5.94 -1.97 3.25
CA GLY A 73 -6.33 -1.26 2.04
C GLY A 73 -6.73 0.19 2.35
N VAL A 74 -6.26 1.12 1.52
CA VAL A 74 -6.60 2.55 1.59
C VAL A 74 -7.02 3.00 0.20
N ASP A 75 -8.28 3.42 0.09
CA ASP A 75 -8.79 3.98 -1.15
C ASP A 75 -8.16 5.36 -1.41
N THR A 76 -7.40 5.44 -2.50
CA THR A 76 -6.76 6.65 -3.01
C THR A 76 -7.40 7.14 -4.32
N GLY A 77 -8.46 6.49 -4.79
CA GLY A 77 -9.29 6.95 -5.90
C GLY A 77 -10.11 8.18 -5.56
N VAL A 78 -10.30 8.46 -4.27
CA VAL A 78 -10.95 9.67 -3.75
C VAL A 78 -10.01 10.89 -3.74
N GLY A 79 -10.54 12.04 -3.30
CA GLY A 79 -9.74 13.26 -3.12
C GLY A 79 -8.65 13.10 -2.05
N LEU A 80 -7.57 13.89 -2.16
CA LEU A 80 -6.41 13.81 -1.28
C LEU A 80 -6.78 13.91 0.21
N GLU A 81 -7.62 14.88 0.58
CA GLU A 81 -8.03 15.07 1.97
C GLU A 81 -8.80 13.86 2.52
N ASP A 82 -9.67 13.26 1.71
CA ASP A 82 -10.47 12.12 2.14
C ASP A 82 -9.61 10.86 2.27
N ALA A 83 -8.70 10.64 1.32
CA ALA A 83 -7.71 9.56 1.40
C ALA A 83 -6.82 9.73 2.64
N TRP A 84 -6.37 10.96 2.91
CA TRP A 84 -5.55 11.28 4.08
C TRP A 84 -6.31 11.04 5.39
N LYS A 85 -7.54 11.55 5.51
CA LYS A 85 -8.38 11.34 6.70
C LYS A 85 -8.59 9.85 6.96
N ARG A 86 -8.86 9.07 5.91
CA ARG A 86 -9.03 7.61 6.01
C ARG A 86 -7.75 6.95 6.52
N LEU A 87 -6.62 7.20 5.86
CA LEU A 87 -5.32 6.66 6.26
C LEU A 87 -5.00 6.99 7.73
N PHE A 88 -5.16 8.25 8.11
CA PHE A 88 -4.89 8.72 9.47
C PHE A 88 -5.78 8.03 10.49
N CYS A 89 -7.10 7.99 10.27
CA CYS A 89 -8.03 7.31 11.17
C CYS A 89 -7.71 5.82 11.30
N THR A 90 -7.37 5.15 10.19
CA THR A 90 -7.02 3.73 10.20
C THR A 90 -5.74 3.47 11.00
N ILE A 91 -4.67 4.23 10.80
CA ILE A 91 -3.42 4.06 11.57
C ILE A 91 -3.68 4.32 13.06
N ARG A 92 -4.46 5.35 13.41
CA ARG A 92 -4.77 5.67 14.82
C ARG A 92 -5.62 4.61 15.50
N ALA A 93 -6.56 3.99 14.79
CA ALA A 93 -7.33 2.87 15.32
C ALA A 93 -6.44 1.65 15.59
N LEU A 94 -5.53 1.34 14.66
CA LEU A 94 -4.59 0.22 14.82
C LEU A 94 -3.61 0.45 15.99
N GLU A 95 -3.12 1.68 16.15
CA GLU A 95 -2.30 2.07 17.30
C GLU A 95 -3.08 1.83 18.60
N HIS A 96 -4.31 2.33 18.70
CA HIS A 96 -5.16 2.15 19.88
C HIS A 96 -5.41 0.68 20.22
N ASP A 97 -5.70 -0.15 19.21
CA ASP A 97 -5.96 -1.58 19.40
C ASP A 97 -4.70 -2.35 19.82
N ALA A 98 -3.54 -2.01 19.26
CA ALA A 98 -2.27 -2.58 19.67
C ALA A 98 -1.94 -2.24 21.14
N PHE A 99 -2.17 -0.99 21.57
CA PHE A 99 -1.99 -0.57 22.97
C PHE A 99 -2.95 -1.29 23.92
N HIS A 100 -4.22 -1.52 23.52
CA HIS A 100 -5.19 -2.26 24.33
C HIS A 100 -4.87 -3.74 24.46
N HIS A 101 -4.30 -4.35 23.41
CA HIS A 101 -3.90 -5.75 23.44
C HIS A 101 -2.66 -5.97 24.32
N VAL A 102 -1.72 -5.02 24.32
CA VAL A 102 -0.55 -5.04 25.22
C VAL A 102 -0.99 -4.83 26.67
N ALA A 103 -1.82 -3.81 26.96
CA ALA A 103 -2.25 -3.51 28.34
C ALA A 103 -2.96 -4.70 29.01
N LYS A 104 -3.82 -5.43 28.29
CA LYS A 104 -4.48 -6.64 28.80
C LYS A 104 -3.53 -7.83 29.02
N SER A 105 -2.37 -7.84 28.35
CA SER A 105 -1.41 -8.94 28.47
C SER A 105 -0.42 -8.75 29.63
N VAL A 106 -0.37 -7.55 30.22
CA VAL A 106 0.48 -7.23 31.39
C VAL A 106 -0.31 -7.31 32.71
N GLU A 107 -1.64 -7.38 32.65
CA GLU A 107 -2.53 -7.52 33.83
C GLU A 107 -2.78 -8.99 34.26
N LEU A 108 -1.87 -9.93 33.93
CA LEU A 108 -1.93 -11.33 34.37
C LEU A 108 -0.76 -11.71 35.29
#